data_AF-B9Z103-F1
#
_entry.id   AF-B9Z103-F1
#
_cell.length_a   1.000
_cell.length_b   1.000
_cell.length_c   1.000
_cell.angle_alpha   90.00
_cell.angle_beta   90.00
_cell.angle_gamma   90.00
#
_symmetry.space_group_name_H-M   'P 1'
#
loop_
_entity.id
_entity.type
_entity.pdbx_description
1 polymer ?
#
loop_
_entity_poly.entity_id
_entity_poly.type
_entity_poly.pdbx_seq_one_letter_code
_entity_poly.pdbx_strand_id
1 'polypeptide(L)'
;MSLCEADCRAVALCAYGNAFLADRLTLEDFHQHAAFADVAIQFRDQEGPLWTADYIQWLLFMRQRGISRLVLLNDERLLAYFPHIESPPSLGALLCLGGEETELWIRQKEPVLFTSISSHYPHCAHWAAPIDTYWQKPLSPPWTEINTTDWSELKTQCLEQVMNSPLEEVRRIWRSWQAAPCQPYIGPYTVSIEWQALPLTPYNPASECGHMLLQLLNRLDSWYQNFTHGKNDNSPFWTFSREEQNALGAWHDKIQYWQYRCLLALANQSDASNTPATTEWKNVTTLSQTPFDTTVMPPARKIFLHSTISFVRTLALLIGFGTALFYLFKNYWWSTLAVVVFILLANNRQQ
;
A
#
# COMPACT_ATOMS: atom_id res chain seq x y z
N MET A 1 7.54 -11.08 5.38
CA MET A 1 6.16 -10.80 4.92
C MET A 1 6.02 -9.32 4.55
N SER A 2 6.11 -8.97 3.26
CA SER A 2 5.82 -7.61 2.81
C SER A 2 4.32 -7.32 2.97
N LEU A 3 3.95 -6.07 3.28
CA LEU A 3 2.54 -5.66 3.29
C LEU A 3 1.93 -5.89 1.92
N CYS A 4 0.98 -6.81 1.82
CA CYS A 4 0.26 -7.02 0.56
C CYS A 4 -0.91 -6.04 0.45
N GLU A 5 -1.26 -5.66 -0.77
CA GLU A 5 -2.37 -4.74 -1.04
C GLU A 5 -3.70 -5.28 -0.51
N ALA A 6 -3.88 -6.61 -0.54
CA ALA A 6 -5.09 -7.25 -0.02
C ALA A 6 -5.24 -7.01 1.50
N ASP A 7 -4.16 -7.10 2.27
CA ASP A 7 -4.18 -6.83 3.73
C ASP A 7 -4.52 -5.37 4.00
N CYS A 8 -3.94 -4.44 3.23
CA CYS A 8 -4.26 -3.03 3.30
C CYS A 8 -5.75 -2.78 2.99
N ARG A 9 -6.30 -3.49 1.99
CA ARG A 9 -7.73 -3.42 1.66
C ARG A 9 -8.62 -3.95 2.77
N ALA A 10 -8.26 -5.05 3.42
CA ALA A 10 -9.00 -5.59 4.55
C ALA A 10 -9.00 -4.62 5.76
N VAL A 11 -7.85 -3.98 6.01
CA VAL A 11 -7.70 -2.92 7.02
C VAL A 11 -8.59 -1.72 6.69
N ALA A 12 -8.53 -1.22 5.45
CA ALA A 12 -9.36 -0.11 5.02
C ALA A 12 -10.87 -0.45 5.11
N LEU A 13 -11.27 -1.62 4.63
CA LEU A 13 -12.66 -2.09 4.71
C LEU A 13 -13.16 -2.16 6.15
N CYS A 14 -12.35 -2.70 7.07
CA CYS A 14 -12.69 -2.76 8.48
C CYS A 14 -12.81 -1.36 9.09
N ALA A 15 -11.82 -0.49 8.89
CA ALA A 15 -11.74 0.81 9.54
C ALA A 15 -12.79 1.80 9.01
N TYR A 16 -12.90 1.94 7.68
CA TYR A 16 -13.94 2.79 7.06
C TYR A 16 -15.33 2.18 7.24
N GLY A 17 -15.46 0.86 7.18
CA GLY A 17 -16.70 0.16 7.50
C GLY A 17 -17.18 0.45 8.91
N ASN A 18 -16.29 0.41 9.92
CA ASN A 18 -16.60 0.80 11.29
C ASN A 18 -17.06 2.26 11.41
N ALA A 19 -16.34 3.18 10.76
CA ALA A 19 -16.71 4.60 10.77
C ALA A 19 -18.07 4.83 10.09
N PHE A 20 -18.36 4.11 9.01
CA PHE A 20 -19.68 4.10 8.38
C PHE A 20 -20.73 3.52 9.32
N LEU A 21 -20.57 2.31 9.85
CA LEU A 21 -21.57 1.67 10.72
C LEU A 21 -21.89 2.50 11.98
N ALA A 22 -20.94 3.31 12.46
CA ALA A 22 -21.11 4.25 13.57
C ALA A 22 -21.64 5.64 13.15
N ASP A 23 -22.09 5.82 11.91
CA ASP A 23 -22.60 7.07 11.33
C ASP A 23 -21.62 8.26 11.41
N ARG A 24 -20.31 7.99 11.34
CA ARG A 24 -19.24 9.01 11.38
C ARG A 24 -18.75 9.44 10.00
N LEU A 25 -18.97 8.60 8.99
CA LEU A 25 -18.64 8.84 7.59
C LEU A 25 -19.79 8.35 6.71
N THR A 26 -19.99 8.98 5.56
CA THR A 26 -20.87 8.46 4.51
C THR A 26 -20.07 7.64 3.49
N LEU A 27 -20.74 6.91 2.62
CA LEU A 27 -20.07 6.13 1.58
C LEU A 27 -19.34 7.04 0.58
N GLU A 28 -19.90 8.21 0.30
CA GLU A 28 -19.31 9.21 -0.59
C GLU A 28 -17.90 9.63 -0.12
N ASP A 29 -17.65 9.64 1.19
CA ASP A 29 -16.37 10.06 1.77
C ASP A 29 -15.20 9.11 1.45
N PHE A 30 -15.47 7.83 1.20
CA PHE A 30 -14.41 6.83 1.05
C PHE A 30 -14.60 5.82 -0.09
N HIS A 31 -15.70 5.88 -0.84
CA HIS A 31 -15.92 4.94 -1.95
C HIS A 31 -14.82 4.98 -3.03
N GLN A 32 -14.12 6.12 -3.13
CA GLN A 32 -13.02 6.39 -4.06
C GLN A 32 -11.65 5.98 -3.52
N HIS A 33 -11.56 5.44 -2.31
CA HIS A 33 -10.30 5.06 -1.70
C HIS A 33 -9.51 4.10 -2.61
N ALA A 34 -8.22 4.39 -2.86
CA ALA A 34 -7.38 3.60 -3.76
C ALA A 34 -7.33 2.10 -3.44
N ALA A 35 -7.41 1.73 -2.15
CA ALA A 35 -7.51 0.33 -1.75
C ALA A 35 -8.68 -0.45 -2.36
N PHE A 36 -9.77 0.24 -2.74
CA PHE A 36 -10.95 -0.37 -3.37
C PHE A 36 -11.00 -0.14 -4.89
N ALA A 37 -10.05 0.61 -5.45
CA ALA A 37 -9.97 0.84 -6.89
C ALA A 37 -9.51 -0.42 -7.61
N ASP A 38 -10.03 -0.63 -8.82
CA ASP A 38 -9.61 -1.69 -9.76
C ASP A 38 -9.65 -3.13 -9.21
N VAL A 39 -10.43 -3.37 -8.15
CA VAL A 39 -10.65 -4.69 -7.55
C VAL A 39 -12.13 -4.92 -7.28
N ALA A 40 -12.59 -6.13 -7.59
CA ALA A 40 -13.90 -6.60 -7.15
C ALA A 40 -13.83 -7.22 -5.75
N ILE A 41 -14.64 -6.75 -4.82
CA ILE A 41 -14.76 -7.33 -3.48
C ILE A 41 -16.12 -8.03 -3.39
N GLN A 42 -16.11 -9.35 -3.32
CA GLN A 42 -17.32 -10.17 -3.35
C GLN A 42 -17.56 -10.81 -2.00
N PHE A 43 -18.83 -10.93 -1.63
CA PHE A 43 -19.25 -11.59 -0.39
C PHE A 43 -20.15 -12.76 -0.75
N ARG A 44 -19.83 -13.93 -0.22
CA ARG A 44 -20.55 -15.18 -0.45
C ARG A 44 -21.11 -15.73 0.85
N ASP A 45 -22.32 -16.25 0.78
CA ASP A 45 -22.90 -17.02 1.87
C ASP A 45 -22.10 -18.33 2.08
N GLN A 46 -22.30 -18.98 3.22
CA GLN A 46 -21.71 -20.26 3.60
C GLN A 46 -21.87 -21.34 2.51
N GLU A 47 -23.02 -21.37 1.85
CA GLU A 47 -23.37 -22.34 0.80
C GLU A 47 -22.77 -21.98 -0.59
N GLY A 48 -22.15 -20.80 -0.72
CA GLY A 48 -21.48 -20.33 -1.94
C GLY A 48 -22.24 -19.42 -2.90
N PRO A 49 -23.57 -19.17 -2.80
CA PRO A 49 -24.20 -18.10 -3.55
C PRO A 49 -23.51 -16.75 -3.32
N LEU A 50 -23.39 -15.97 -4.40
CA LEU A 50 -22.97 -14.58 -4.30
C LEU A 50 -24.03 -13.82 -3.54
N TRP A 51 -23.64 -13.24 -2.41
CA TRP A 51 -24.53 -12.42 -1.60
C TRP A 51 -24.47 -10.96 -2.04
N THR A 52 -23.25 -10.40 -2.17
CA THR A 52 -23.03 -9.09 -2.80
C THR A 52 -21.80 -9.10 -3.69
N ALA A 53 -21.84 -8.29 -4.75
CA ALA A 53 -20.75 -8.14 -5.70
C ALA A 53 -19.77 -7.01 -5.35
N ASP A 54 -20.10 -6.21 -4.34
CA ASP A 54 -19.31 -5.08 -3.86
C ASP A 54 -19.45 -4.91 -2.34
N TYR A 55 -18.48 -4.19 -1.76
CA TYR A 55 -18.41 -3.93 -0.32
C TYR A 55 -19.41 -2.87 0.16
N ILE A 56 -19.91 -2.00 -0.73
CA ILE A 56 -20.84 -0.93 -0.37
C ILE A 56 -22.20 -1.55 -0.02
N GLN A 57 -22.72 -2.42 -0.90
CA GLN A 57 -23.93 -3.18 -0.66
C GLN A 57 -23.79 -4.04 0.58
N TRP A 58 -22.63 -4.69 0.75
CA TRP A 58 -22.36 -5.50 1.94
C TRP A 58 -22.46 -4.66 3.23
N LEU A 59 -21.79 -3.50 3.30
CA LEU A 59 -21.87 -2.61 4.47
C LEU A 59 -23.30 -2.11 4.73
N LEU A 60 -24.07 -1.81 3.68
CA LEU A 60 -25.47 -1.42 3.82
C LEU A 60 -26.32 -2.55 4.43
N PHE A 61 -26.12 -3.79 3.98
CA PHE A 61 -26.79 -4.95 4.57
C PHE A 61 -26.36 -5.20 6.01
N MET A 62 -25.07 -5.10 6.32
CA MET A 62 -24.56 -5.21 7.70
C MET A 62 -25.27 -4.19 8.61
N ARG A 63 -25.37 -2.92 8.18
CA ARG A 63 -26.09 -1.88 8.92
C ARG A 63 -27.57 -2.22 9.11
N GLN A 64 -28.27 -2.65 8.06
CA GLN A 64 -29.69 -3.02 8.12
C GLN A 64 -29.95 -4.16 9.11
N ARG A 65 -28.99 -5.08 9.25
CA ARG A 65 -29.04 -6.20 10.20
C ARG A 65 -28.62 -5.82 11.63
N GLY A 66 -28.29 -4.54 11.88
CA GLY A 66 -27.88 -4.07 13.21
C GLY A 66 -26.45 -4.47 13.58
N ILE A 67 -25.61 -4.81 12.60
CA ILE A 67 -24.17 -4.91 12.83
C ILE A 67 -23.66 -3.50 13.14
N SER A 68 -22.97 -3.39 14.26
CA SER A 68 -22.47 -2.12 14.80
C SER A 68 -20.95 -1.99 14.66
N ARG A 69 -20.24 -3.11 14.52
CA ARG A 69 -18.78 -3.12 14.49
C ARG A 69 -18.24 -4.28 13.65
N LEU A 70 -17.17 -3.99 12.93
CA LEU A 70 -16.27 -4.92 12.27
C LEU A 70 -15.00 -5.04 13.09
N VAL A 71 -14.47 -6.25 13.22
CA VAL A 71 -13.18 -6.51 13.85
C VAL A 71 -12.36 -7.35 12.90
N LEU A 72 -11.22 -6.83 12.50
CA LEU A 72 -10.23 -7.57 11.73
C LEU A 72 -9.52 -8.54 12.67
N LEU A 73 -9.54 -9.82 12.34
CA LEU A 73 -8.90 -10.88 13.11
C LEU A 73 -7.55 -11.25 12.49
N ASN A 74 -6.61 -11.59 13.38
CA ASN A 74 -5.29 -12.13 13.06
C ASN A 74 -5.12 -13.54 13.68
N ASP A 75 -6.20 -14.20 14.06
CA ASP A 75 -6.04 -15.37 14.91
C ASP A 75 -5.64 -16.60 14.08
N GLU A 76 -4.46 -17.16 14.35
CA GLU A 76 -4.04 -18.47 13.86
C GLU A 76 -5.04 -19.56 14.26
N ARG A 77 -5.81 -19.37 15.34
CA ARG A 77 -6.92 -20.25 15.70
C ARG A 77 -7.96 -20.36 14.59
N LEU A 78 -8.13 -19.34 13.75
CA LEU A 78 -8.99 -19.44 12.56
C LEU A 78 -8.45 -20.49 11.57
N LEU A 79 -7.14 -20.72 11.48
CA LEU A 79 -6.57 -21.78 10.65
C LEU A 79 -7.02 -23.17 11.10
N ALA A 80 -7.26 -23.37 12.41
CA ALA A 80 -7.78 -24.63 12.94
C ALA A 80 -9.23 -24.90 12.51
N TYR A 81 -10.02 -23.85 12.31
CA TYR A 81 -11.38 -23.96 11.81
C TYR A 81 -11.45 -24.06 10.27
N PHE A 82 -10.40 -23.61 9.57
CA PHE A 82 -10.41 -23.48 8.11
C PHE A 82 -9.08 -23.94 7.49
N PRO A 83 -8.89 -25.27 7.29
CA PRO A 83 -7.62 -25.86 6.85
C PRO A 83 -7.20 -25.51 5.42
N HIS A 84 -8.04 -24.80 4.67
CA HIS A 84 -7.78 -24.33 3.31
C HIS A 84 -7.44 -22.84 3.21
N ILE A 85 -7.26 -22.15 4.34
CA ILE A 85 -6.71 -20.79 4.30
C ILE A 85 -5.26 -20.91 3.79
N GLU A 86 -4.95 -20.19 2.72
CA GLU A 86 -3.60 -20.14 2.18
C GLU A 86 -2.64 -19.59 3.24
N SER A 87 -1.56 -20.32 3.49
CA SER A 87 -0.44 -19.85 4.30
C SER A 87 0.50 -19.00 3.42
N PRO A 88 1.03 -17.86 3.91
CA PRO A 88 0.94 -17.36 5.30
C PRO A 88 -0.43 -16.71 5.63
N PRO A 89 -0.84 -16.71 6.92
CA PRO A 89 -2.09 -16.09 7.36
C PRO A 89 -2.04 -14.59 7.03
N SER A 90 -2.85 -14.19 6.06
CA SER A 90 -3.02 -12.80 5.64
C SER A 90 -4.17 -12.16 6.42
N LEU A 91 -4.14 -10.83 6.60
CA LEU A 91 -5.25 -10.09 7.21
C LEU A 91 -6.48 -10.21 6.30
N GLY A 92 -7.44 -11.05 6.68
CA GLY A 92 -8.59 -11.32 5.81
C GLY A 92 -9.83 -11.85 6.51
N ALA A 93 -9.79 -12.01 7.84
CA ALA A 93 -10.96 -12.43 8.60
C ALA A 93 -11.62 -11.22 9.26
N LEU A 94 -12.89 -10.98 8.93
CA LEU A 94 -13.70 -9.92 9.50
C LEU A 94 -14.78 -10.54 10.39
N LEU A 95 -14.77 -10.16 11.66
CA LEU A 95 -15.80 -10.48 12.63
C LEU A 95 -16.80 -9.31 12.68
N CYS A 96 -18.04 -9.58 12.33
CA CYS A 96 -19.14 -8.62 12.37
C CYS A 96 -19.91 -8.81 13.68
N LEU A 97 -20.09 -7.74 14.44
CA LEU A 97 -20.70 -7.74 15.76
C LEU A 97 -21.99 -6.92 15.74
N GLY A 98 -23.11 -7.58 15.98
CA GLY A 98 -24.43 -7.00 16.25
C GLY A 98 -24.94 -7.44 17.61
N GLY A 99 -26.07 -6.86 18.06
CA GLY A 99 -26.60 -7.04 19.42
C GLY A 99 -26.63 -8.51 19.91
N GLU A 100 -27.24 -9.40 19.15
CA GLU A 100 -27.25 -10.85 19.43
C GLU A 100 -26.57 -11.68 18.33
N GLU A 101 -26.22 -11.06 17.21
CA GLU A 101 -25.67 -11.73 16.03
C GLU A 101 -24.17 -11.48 15.92
N THR A 102 -23.39 -12.55 15.72
CA THR A 102 -21.97 -12.45 15.38
C THR A 102 -21.70 -13.28 14.14
N GLU A 103 -21.06 -12.67 13.15
CA GLU A 103 -20.77 -13.32 11.87
C GLU A 103 -19.30 -13.25 11.55
N LEU A 104 -18.76 -14.32 10.97
CA LEU A 104 -17.38 -14.37 10.54
C LEU A 104 -17.31 -14.40 9.01
N TRP A 105 -16.51 -13.52 8.44
CA TRP A 105 -16.28 -13.39 7.01
C TRP A 105 -14.82 -13.61 6.72
N ILE A 106 -14.48 -14.61 5.91
CA ILE A 106 -13.08 -15.00 5.69
C ILE A 106 -12.74 -14.81 4.23
N ARG A 107 -11.70 -14.02 3.97
CA ARG A 107 -11.11 -13.88 2.65
C ARG A 107 -10.51 -15.21 2.21
N GLN A 108 -10.99 -15.74 1.09
CA GLN A 108 -10.47 -16.96 0.47
C GLN A 108 -10.42 -16.77 -1.04
N LYS A 109 -9.48 -17.45 -1.71
CA LYS A 109 -9.46 -17.44 -3.18
C LYS A 109 -10.69 -18.13 -3.74
N GLU A 110 -11.20 -17.59 -4.83
CA GLU A 110 -12.31 -18.20 -5.57
C GLU A 110 -11.87 -19.57 -6.15
N PRO A 111 -12.48 -20.70 -5.74
CA PRO A 111 -11.99 -22.04 -6.09
C PRO A 111 -11.98 -22.33 -7.60
N VAL A 112 -12.97 -21.77 -8.31
CA VAL A 112 -13.24 -22.05 -9.73
C VAL A 112 -12.25 -21.35 -10.67
N LEU A 113 -11.60 -20.26 -10.22
CA LEU A 113 -10.73 -19.47 -11.10
C LEU A 113 -9.31 -20.01 -11.22
N PHE A 114 -8.86 -21.00 -10.42
CA PHE A 114 -7.42 -21.26 -10.31
C PHE A 114 -6.99 -22.73 -10.34
N THR A 115 -7.89 -23.71 -10.28
CA THR A 115 -7.50 -25.12 -10.04
C THR A 115 -7.59 -26.04 -11.26
N SER A 116 -8.24 -25.66 -12.35
CA SER A 116 -8.66 -26.62 -13.39
C SER A 116 -8.09 -26.41 -14.81
N ILE A 117 -7.35 -25.33 -15.07
CA ILE A 117 -6.85 -25.07 -16.43
C ILE A 117 -5.35 -25.31 -16.47
N SER A 118 -4.95 -26.29 -17.29
CA SER A 118 -3.57 -26.74 -17.46
C SER A 118 -2.60 -25.58 -17.74
N SER A 119 -1.36 -25.72 -17.26
CA SER A 119 -0.25 -24.77 -17.41
C SER A 119 0.14 -24.42 -18.86
N HIS A 120 -0.58 -24.91 -19.86
CA HIS A 120 -0.27 -24.81 -21.28
C HIS A 120 -1.07 -23.73 -22.01
N TYR A 121 -2.08 -23.12 -21.37
CA TYR A 121 -2.85 -22.02 -21.97
C TYR A 121 -2.71 -20.74 -21.15
N PRO A 122 -2.63 -19.56 -21.81
CA PRO A 122 -2.71 -18.28 -21.11
C PRO A 122 -4.08 -18.20 -20.44
N HIS A 123 -4.07 -18.28 -19.11
CA HIS A 123 -5.28 -18.24 -18.31
C HIS A 123 -5.91 -16.84 -18.43
N CYS A 124 -7.14 -16.72 -18.91
CA CYS A 124 -7.81 -15.41 -19.02
C CYS A 124 -7.88 -14.69 -17.66
N ALA A 125 -7.90 -15.42 -16.54
CA ALA A 125 -7.85 -14.78 -15.21
C ALA A 125 -6.50 -14.13 -14.86
N HIS A 126 -5.43 -14.38 -15.63
CA HIS A 126 -4.20 -13.58 -15.51
C HIS A 126 -4.44 -12.12 -15.93
N TRP A 127 -5.44 -11.88 -16.78
CA TRP A 127 -5.82 -10.57 -17.30
C TRP A 127 -7.08 -10.02 -16.62
N ALA A 128 -7.71 -10.81 -15.74
CA ALA A 128 -8.83 -10.36 -14.96
C ALA A 128 -8.34 -9.43 -13.84
N ALA A 129 -9.15 -8.43 -13.51
CA ALA A 129 -8.92 -7.63 -12.32
C ALA A 129 -8.87 -8.55 -11.08
N PRO A 130 -8.06 -8.21 -10.05
CA PRO A 130 -8.05 -8.95 -8.81
C PRO A 130 -9.46 -9.05 -8.20
N ILE A 131 -9.77 -10.21 -7.61
CA ILE A 131 -11.03 -10.45 -6.90
C ILE A 131 -10.70 -10.89 -5.48
N ASP A 132 -11.21 -10.14 -4.51
CA ASP A 132 -11.18 -10.52 -3.10
C ASP A 132 -12.55 -11.09 -2.72
N THR A 133 -12.61 -12.40 -2.48
CA THR A 133 -13.85 -13.07 -2.07
C THR A 133 -13.85 -13.33 -0.58
N TYR A 134 -14.85 -12.81 0.13
CA TYR A 134 -15.13 -13.09 1.54
C TYR A 134 -16.27 -14.09 1.66
N TRP A 135 -16.06 -15.15 2.43
CA TRP A 135 -17.05 -16.19 2.65
C TRP A 135 -17.58 -16.12 4.07
N GLN A 136 -18.90 -16.11 4.21
CA GLN A 136 -19.57 -16.24 5.50
C GLN A 136 -19.25 -17.61 6.09
N LYS A 137 -18.94 -17.64 7.38
CA LYS A 137 -18.73 -18.86 8.14
C LYS A 137 -19.47 -18.79 9.47
N PRO A 138 -20.05 -19.92 9.91
CA PRO A 138 -20.66 -19.99 11.23
C PRO A 138 -19.56 -19.85 12.27
N LEU A 139 -19.81 -19.02 13.28
CA LEU A 139 -18.91 -18.84 14.40
C LEU A 139 -19.43 -19.63 15.60
N SER A 140 -18.64 -20.59 16.09
CA SER A 140 -18.95 -21.33 17.31
C SER A 140 -17.66 -21.76 18.02
N PRO A 141 -17.41 -21.35 19.27
CA PRO A 141 -18.24 -20.51 20.16
C PRO A 141 -18.20 -19.00 19.81
N PRO A 142 -19.10 -18.17 20.39
CA PRO A 142 -19.09 -16.72 20.21
C PRO A 142 -17.74 -16.11 20.64
N TRP A 143 -17.25 -15.14 19.86
CA TRP A 143 -15.97 -14.48 20.11
C TRP A 143 -16.11 -13.45 21.24
N THR A 144 -15.41 -13.66 22.34
CA THR A 144 -15.59 -12.85 23.56
C THR A 144 -14.49 -11.81 23.80
N GLU A 145 -13.37 -11.88 23.10
CA GLU A 145 -12.22 -11.02 23.40
C GLU A 145 -11.87 -10.11 22.21
N ILE A 146 -12.17 -8.82 22.36
CA ILE A 146 -11.74 -7.75 21.45
C ILE A 146 -10.90 -6.79 22.28
N ASN A 147 -9.59 -7.00 22.24
CA ASN A 147 -8.67 -6.19 23.02
C ASN A 147 -8.57 -4.78 22.43
N THR A 148 -8.77 -3.77 23.29
CA THR A 148 -8.45 -2.39 22.95
C THR A 148 -6.94 -2.23 22.92
N THR A 149 -6.42 -1.52 21.92
CA THR A 149 -4.98 -1.28 21.82
C THR A 149 -4.57 -0.14 22.74
N ASP A 150 -3.62 -0.40 23.65
CA ASP A 150 -2.86 0.67 24.30
C ASP A 150 -1.74 1.13 23.35
N TRP A 151 -1.93 2.29 22.72
CA TRP A 151 -0.95 2.85 21.79
C TRP A 151 0.37 3.23 22.46
N SER A 152 0.36 3.59 23.74
CA SER A 152 1.57 3.94 24.49
C SER A 152 2.42 2.70 24.74
N GLU A 153 1.79 1.61 25.17
CA GLU A 153 2.45 0.32 25.35
C GLU A 153 2.98 -0.21 24.01
N LEU A 154 2.13 -0.23 22.97
CA LEU A 154 2.48 -0.72 21.64
C LEU A 154 3.67 0.06 21.06
N LYS A 155 3.64 1.39 21.14
CA LYS A 155 4.74 2.25 20.71
C LYS A 155 6.04 1.92 21.44
N THR A 156 5.99 1.78 22.76
CA THR A 156 7.18 1.49 23.58
C THR A 156 7.81 0.17 23.15
N GLN A 157 7.02 -0.89 23.08
CA GLN A 157 7.49 -2.22 22.65
C GLN A 157 8.03 -2.22 21.21
N CYS A 158 7.34 -1.53 20.30
CA CYS A 158 7.77 -1.41 18.91
C CYS A 158 9.14 -0.74 18.79
N LEU A 159 9.29 0.42 19.44
CA LEU A 159 10.53 1.18 19.37
C LEU A 159 11.69 0.45 20.04
N GLU A 160 11.48 -0.20 21.19
CA GLU A 160 12.52 -1.00 21.84
C GLU A 160 13.04 -2.12 20.92
N GLN A 161 12.18 -2.78 20.15
CA GLN A 161 12.61 -3.88 19.29
C GLN A 161 13.20 -3.43 17.96
N VAL A 162 12.66 -2.36 17.35
CA VAL A 162 13.05 -1.89 16.02
C VAL A 162 14.25 -0.95 16.09
N MET A 163 14.36 -0.13 17.12
CA MET A 163 15.41 0.89 17.23
C MET A 163 16.75 0.36 17.76
N ASN A 164 16.77 -0.85 18.31
CA ASN A 164 17.98 -1.56 18.71
C ASN A 164 18.78 -2.14 17.52
N SER A 165 18.69 -1.50 16.35
CA SER A 165 19.45 -1.89 15.15
C SER A 165 20.96 -1.63 15.34
N PRO A 166 21.83 -2.51 14.81
CA PRO A 166 23.28 -2.31 14.84
C PRO A 166 23.75 -1.19 13.90
N LEU A 167 22.93 -0.75 12.94
CA LEU A 167 23.32 0.22 11.91
C LEU A 167 22.97 1.66 12.29
N GLU A 168 23.93 2.58 12.16
CA GLU A 168 23.73 4.00 12.50
C GLU A 168 22.76 4.70 11.53
N GLU A 169 22.70 4.26 10.27
CA GLU A 169 21.74 4.78 9.28
C GLU A 169 20.28 4.63 9.74
N VAL A 170 19.94 3.51 10.38
CA VAL A 170 18.60 3.24 10.91
C VAL A 170 18.27 4.24 12.03
N ARG A 171 19.22 4.51 12.92
CA ARG A 171 19.04 5.50 14.00
C ARG A 171 18.89 6.91 13.45
N ARG A 172 19.58 7.25 12.36
CA ARG A 172 19.44 8.53 11.67
C ARG A 172 18.05 8.69 11.06
N ILE A 173 17.49 7.65 10.42
CA ILE A 173 16.12 7.68 9.88
C ILE A 173 15.13 8.05 10.98
N TRP A 174 15.21 7.41 12.14
CA TRP A 174 14.36 7.70 13.29
C TRP A 174 14.47 9.14 13.79
N ARG A 175 15.68 9.63 14.06
CA ARG A 175 15.88 11.02 14.53
C ARG A 175 15.27 12.04 13.56
N SER A 176 15.42 11.81 12.25
CA SER A 176 14.85 12.68 11.23
C SER A 176 13.32 12.62 11.20
N TRP A 177 12.75 11.46 11.53
CA TRP A 177 11.31 11.23 11.50
C TRP A 177 10.61 11.86 12.71
N GLN A 178 11.22 11.83 13.90
CA GLN A 178 10.69 12.49 15.10
C GLN A 178 10.50 14.01 14.94
N ALA A 179 11.24 14.64 14.04
CA ALA A 179 11.18 16.07 13.78
C ALA A 179 10.08 16.48 12.77
N ALA A 180 9.47 15.52 12.07
CA ALA A 180 8.44 15.78 11.08
C ALA A 180 7.03 15.75 11.72
N PRO A 181 6.09 16.59 11.26
CA PRO A 181 4.70 16.50 11.71
C PRO A 181 4.11 15.15 11.29
N CYS A 182 3.30 14.54 12.18
CA CYS A 182 2.60 13.30 11.84
C CYS A 182 1.65 13.56 10.68
N GLN A 183 1.76 12.76 9.63
CA GLN A 183 0.78 12.72 8.56
C GLN A 183 -0.02 11.42 8.68
N PRO A 184 -1.24 11.35 8.16
CA PRO A 184 -1.93 10.08 8.03
C PRO A 184 -1.15 9.11 7.12
N TYR A 185 -1.12 7.84 7.50
CA TYR A 185 -0.51 6.79 6.67
C TYR A 185 -1.45 6.38 5.52
N ILE A 186 -0.99 6.51 4.27
CA ILE A 186 -1.77 6.23 3.05
C ILE A 186 -1.59 4.78 2.56
N GLY A 187 -0.67 4.01 3.16
CA GLY A 187 -0.39 2.65 2.70
C GLY A 187 0.45 2.62 1.41
N PRO A 188 0.41 1.51 0.65
CA PRO A 188 1.17 1.36 -0.59
C PRO A 188 0.64 2.24 -1.74
N TYR A 189 -0.46 2.97 -1.54
CA TYR A 189 -1.21 3.69 -2.58
C TYR A 189 -0.67 5.10 -2.89
N THR A 190 0.61 5.37 -2.62
CA THR A 190 1.22 6.71 -2.79
C THR A 190 1.28 7.22 -4.23
N VAL A 191 1.17 6.34 -5.23
CA VAL A 191 1.20 6.68 -6.66
C VAL A 191 -0.21 6.94 -7.21
N SER A 192 -1.25 6.86 -6.36
CA SER A 192 -2.63 7.09 -6.78
C SER A 192 -2.88 8.56 -7.12
N ILE A 193 -3.86 8.80 -7.97
CA ILE A 193 -4.39 10.15 -8.20
C ILE A 193 -4.89 10.76 -6.89
N GLU A 194 -4.73 12.08 -6.74
CA GLU A 194 -4.88 12.81 -5.46
C GLU A 194 -6.20 12.51 -4.73
N TRP A 195 -7.31 12.41 -5.47
CA TRP A 195 -8.63 12.14 -4.90
C TRP A 195 -8.82 10.69 -4.41
N GLN A 196 -7.95 9.76 -4.81
CA GLN A 196 -7.93 8.37 -4.31
C GLN A 196 -6.92 8.14 -3.19
N ALA A 197 -5.99 9.09 -2.98
CA ALA A 197 -4.89 9.01 -2.01
C ALA A 197 -5.37 9.28 -0.56
N LEU A 198 -6.44 8.60 -0.17
CA LEU A 198 -7.00 8.64 1.17
C LEU A 198 -6.14 7.83 2.15
N PRO A 199 -6.08 8.19 3.44
CA PRO A 199 -5.36 7.41 4.43
C PRO A 199 -5.95 6.02 4.59
N LEU A 200 -5.09 5.05 4.87
CA LEU A 200 -5.47 3.65 4.95
C LEU A 200 -6.57 3.37 5.99
N THR A 201 -6.62 4.18 7.05
CA THR A 201 -7.69 4.21 8.04
C THR A 201 -8.11 5.66 8.29
N PRO A 202 -9.36 5.93 8.71
CA PRO A 202 -9.76 7.25 9.17
C PRO A 202 -8.81 7.76 10.27
N TYR A 203 -8.13 8.86 9.98
CA TYR A 203 -7.32 9.60 10.92
C TYR A 203 -8.17 10.28 12.00
N ASN A 204 -7.73 10.16 13.24
CA ASN A 204 -8.19 10.93 14.38
C ASN A 204 -7.04 11.04 15.41
N PRO A 205 -7.12 11.95 16.41
CA PRO A 205 -6.05 12.11 17.39
C PRO A 205 -5.73 10.84 18.19
N ALA A 206 -6.69 9.94 18.39
CA ALA A 206 -6.46 8.68 19.09
C ALA A 206 -5.70 7.65 18.22
N SER A 207 -5.74 7.78 16.89
CA SER A 207 -5.05 6.91 15.93
C SER A 207 -3.74 7.50 15.40
N GLU A 208 -3.41 8.75 15.77
CA GLU A 208 -2.20 9.46 15.34
C GLU A 208 -0.93 8.63 15.57
N CYS A 209 -0.80 8.01 16.75
CA CYS A 209 0.36 7.20 17.08
C CYS A 209 0.53 6.00 16.13
N GLY A 210 -0.57 5.37 15.73
CA GLY A 210 -0.56 4.24 14.80
C GLY A 210 -0.13 4.66 13.40
N HIS A 211 -0.66 5.78 12.89
CA HIS A 211 -0.24 6.34 11.62
C HIS A 211 1.25 6.74 11.63
N MET A 212 1.71 7.36 12.72
CA MET A 212 3.12 7.63 12.96
C MET A 212 3.96 6.34 12.80
N LEU A 213 3.67 5.32 13.60
CA LEU A 213 4.47 4.11 13.64
C LEU A 213 4.51 3.43 12.27
N LEU A 214 3.39 3.36 11.56
CA LEU A 214 3.36 2.78 10.21
C LEU A 214 4.22 3.55 9.21
N GLN A 215 4.25 4.88 9.27
CA GLN A 215 5.13 5.67 8.39
C GLN A 215 6.60 5.39 8.67
N LEU A 216 7.00 5.34 9.94
CA LEU A 216 8.37 4.98 10.32
C LEU A 216 8.72 3.58 9.79
N LEU A 217 7.88 2.60 10.10
CA LEU A 217 8.13 1.22 9.76
C LEU A 217 8.18 1.01 8.25
N ASN A 218 7.28 1.65 7.49
CA ASN A 218 7.30 1.63 6.03
C ASN A 218 8.56 2.26 5.45
N ARG A 219 9.06 3.35 6.05
CA ARG A 219 10.32 3.98 5.65
C ARG A 219 11.52 3.08 5.93
N LEU A 220 11.52 2.36 7.06
CA LEU A 220 12.57 1.40 7.41
C LEU A 220 12.53 0.16 6.51
N ASP A 221 11.35 -0.36 6.19
CA ASP A 221 11.16 -1.44 5.21
C ASP A 221 11.67 -1.02 3.84
N SER A 222 11.25 0.15 3.34
CA SER A 222 11.73 0.70 2.06
C SER A 222 13.25 0.88 2.02
N TRP A 223 13.84 1.34 3.13
CA TRP A 223 15.29 1.45 3.26
C TRP A 223 15.95 0.06 3.17
N TYR A 224 15.45 -0.94 3.90
CA TYR A 224 15.98 -2.30 3.85
C TYR A 224 15.87 -2.90 2.44
N GLN A 225 14.71 -2.77 1.79
CA GLN A 225 14.50 -3.27 0.42
C GLN A 225 15.52 -2.67 -0.54
N ASN A 226 15.73 -1.35 -0.49
CA ASN A 226 16.73 -0.68 -1.32
C ASN A 226 18.17 -1.06 -0.96
N PHE A 227 18.46 -1.21 0.34
CA PHE A 227 19.78 -1.58 0.84
C PHE A 227 20.16 -3.02 0.44
N THR A 228 19.20 -3.93 0.38
CA THR A 228 19.42 -5.35 0.03
C THR A 228 19.13 -5.66 -1.44
N HIS A 229 18.77 -4.66 -2.23
CA HIS A 229 18.38 -4.86 -3.63
C HIS A 229 19.58 -5.28 -4.49
N GLY A 230 19.45 -6.38 -5.24
CA GLY A 230 20.54 -6.96 -6.06
C GLY A 230 21.08 -6.08 -7.18
N LYS A 231 20.35 -5.04 -7.59
CA LYS A 231 20.82 -4.02 -8.55
C LYS A 231 21.56 -2.84 -7.90
N ASN A 232 21.62 -2.80 -6.58
CA ASN A 232 22.34 -1.77 -5.85
C ASN A 232 23.75 -2.28 -5.56
N ASP A 233 24.59 -2.29 -6.61
CA ASP A 233 25.94 -2.88 -6.59
C ASP A 233 26.87 -2.19 -5.58
N ASN A 234 26.53 -0.95 -5.19
CA ASN A 234 27.26 -0.17 -4.19
C ASN A 234 26.79 -0.42 -2.75
N SER A 235 25.83 -1.31 -2.53
CA SER A 235 25.36 -1.60 -1.18
C SER A 235 26.41 -2.34 -0.36
N PRO A 236 26.76 -1.87 0.85
CA PRO A 236 27.61 -2.61 1.79
C PRO A 236 27.06 -4.00 2.15
N PHE A 237 25.76 -4.24 1.98
CA PHE A 237 25.12 -5.53 2.27
C PHE A 237 25.83 -6.72 1.63
N TRP A 238 26.31 -6.58 0.39
CA TRP A 238 26.97 -7.66 -0.34
C TRP A 238 28.36 -8.00 0.20
N THR A 239 28.93 -7.11 1.02
CA THR A 239 30.20 -7.32 1.69
C THR A 239 30.05 -7.83 3.13
N PHE A 240 28.83 -7.87 3.66
CA PHE A 240 28.56 -8.37 5.00
C PHE A 240 28.84 -9.88 5.10
N SER A 241 29.26 -10.31 6.28
CA SER A 241 29.27 -11.72 6.66
C SER A 241 27.85 -12.31 6.62
N ARG A 242 27.75 -13.64 6.55
CA ARG A 242 26.46 -14.33 6.55
C ARG A 242 25.69 -14.05 7.85
N GLU A 243 26.40 -13.97 8.97
CA GLU A 243 25.86 -13.65 10.28
C GLU A 243 25.24 -12.25 10.30
N GLU A 244 25.91 -11.26 9.73
CA GLU A 244 25.40 -9.89 9.62
C GLU A 244 24.19 -9.80 8.68
N GLN A 245 24.21 -10.50 7.54
CA GLN A 245 23.07 -10.57 6.63
C GLN A 245 21.85 -11.20 7.32
N ASN A 246 22.06 -12.30 8.04
CA ASN A 246 20.99 -12.97 8.82
C ASN A 246 20.47 -12.07 9.94
N ALA A 247 21.34 -11.35 10.65
CA ALA A 247 20.94 -10.42 11.71
C ALA A 247 20.11 -9.26 11.16
N LEU A 248 20.47 -8.73 9.99
CA LEU A 248 19.70 -7.69 9.30
C LEU A 248 18.34 -8.22 8.81
N GLY A 249 18.29 -9.44 8.26
CA GLY A 249 17.05 -10.11 7.89
C GLY A 249 16.10 -10.32 9.08
N ALA A 250 16.63 -10.82 10.21
CA ALA A 250 15.85 -11.00 11.43
C ALA A 250 15.34 -9.67 12.01
N TRP A 251 16.09 -8.58 11.84
CA TRP A 251 15.63 -7.23 12.19
C TRP A 251 14.51 -6.75 11.24
N HIS A 252 14.61 -7.05 9.95
CA HIS A 252 13.57 -6.74 8.97
C HIS A 252 12.27 -7.50 9.23
N ASP A 253 12.35 -8.78 9.63
CA ASP A 253 11.18 -9.56 10.05
C ASP A 253 10.45 -8.90 11.22
N LYS A 254 11.18 -8.29 12.17
CA LYS A 254 10.57 -7.51 13.27
C LYS A 254 9.84 -6.28 12.77
N ILE A 255 10.37 -5.56 11.77
CA ILE A 255 9.69 -4.42 11.15
C ILE A 255 8.35 -4.87 10.59
N GLN A 256 8.34 -5.96 9.82
CA GLN A 256 7.14 -6.48 9.18
C GLN A 256 6.11 -6.98 10.20
N TYR A 257 6.57 -7.65 11.26
CA TYR A 257 5.75 -8.01 12.40
C TYR A 257 5.07 -6.78 13.04
N TRP A 258 5.83 -5.71 13.27
CA TRP A 258 5.29 -4.49 13.87
C TRP A 258 4.37 -3.71 12.92
N GLN A 259 4.63 -3.70 11.60
CA GLN A 259 3.72 -3.12 10.62
C GLN A 259 2.37 -3.81 10.69
N TYR A 260 2.39 -5.13 10.68
CA TYR A 260 1.20 -5.95 10.78
C TYR A 260 0.40 -5.68 12.07
N ARG A 261 1.09 -5.64 13.22
CA ARG A 261 0.49 -5.30 14.52
C ARG A 261 -0.15 -3.91 14.53
N CYS A 262 0.52 -2.90 13.95
CA CYS A 262 -0.01 -1.54 13.87
C CYS A 262 -1.24 -1.45 12.96
N LEU A 263 -1.24 -2.16 11.82
CA LEU A 263 -2.39 -2.24 10.92
C LEU A 263 -3.61 -2.84 11.61
N LEU A 264 -3.44 -3.96 12.31
CA LEU A 264 -4.50 -4.62 13.05
C LEU A 264 -5.07 -3.70 14.15
N ALA A 265 -4.19 -3.02 14.89
CA ALA A 265 -4.58 -2.07 15.93
C ALA A 265 -5.37 -0.88 15.38
N LEU A 266 -4.92 -0.28 14.27
CA LEU A 266 -5.64 0.81 13.60
C LEU A 266 -6.99 0.35 13.05
N ALA A 267 -7.06 -0.81 12.41
CA ALA A 267 -8.30 -1.35 11.86
C ALA A 267 -9.38 -1.55 12.94
N ASN A 268 -8.95 -1.98 14.13
CA ASN A 268 -9.83 -2.35 15.24
C ASN A 268 -10.05 -1.22 16.25
N GLN A 269 -9.50 -0.03 16.00
CA GLN A 269 -9.60 1.09 16.92
C GLN A 269 -11.08 1.48 17.13
N SER A 270 -11.51 1.39 18.38
CA SER A 270 -12.82 1.85 18.83
C SER A 270 -12.69 3.29 19.30
N ASP A 271 -13.11 4.27 18.50
CA ASP A 271 -13.20 5.63 19.04
C ASP A 271 -14.45 5.71 19.91
N ALA A 272 -14.27 5.45 21.21
CA ALA A 272 -15.29 5.66 22.23
C ALA A 272 -15.59 7.15 22.45
N SER A 273 -14.80 8.05 21.87
CA SER A 273 -15.12 9.47 21.82
C SER A 273 -16.09 9.72 20.66
N ASN A 274 -17.34 10.08 20.99
CA ASN A 274 -18.39 10.55 20.07
C ASN A 274 -18.04 11.84 19.30
N THR A 275 -16.74 12.13 19.13
CA THR A 275 -16.30 13.19 18.24
C THR A 275 -16.54 12.69 16.83
N PRO A 276 -17.44 13.30 16.03
CA PRO A 276 -17.48 13.01 14.61
C PRO A 276 -16.06 13.17 14.09
N ALA A 277 -15.60 12.25 13.24
CA ALA A 277 -14.32 12.41 12.55
C ALA A 277 -14.37 13.80 11.91
N THR A 278 -13.65 14.76 12.50
CA THR A 278 -13.84 16.16 12.14
C THR A 278 -13.56 16.27 10.66
N THR A 279 -14.49 16.87 9.94
CA THR A 279 -14.43 17.18 8.50
C THR A 279 -13.28 18.14 8.16
N GLU A 280 -12.26 18.26 9.02
CA GLU A 280 -10.95 18.85 8.74
C GLU A 280 -10.18 18.08 7.67
N TRP A 281 -10.65 16.90 7.27
CA TRP A 281 -10.23 16.22 6.04
C TRP A 281 -10.27 17.14 4.81
N LYS A 282 -11.30 17.98 4.68
CA LYS A 282 -11.40 18.99 3.60
C LYS A 282 -10.30 20.06 3.70
N ASN A 283 -9.70 20.26 4.88
CA ASN A 283 -8.65 21.25 5.12
C ASN A 283 -7.23 20.65 5.10
N VAL A 284 -7.06 19.33 5.24
CA VAL A 284 -5.76 18.65 4.99
C VAL A 284 -5.61 18.33 3.50
N THR A 285 -6.71 18.15 2.77
CA THR A 285 -6.72 18.11 1.30
C THR A 285 -6.64 19.50 0.65
N THR A 286 -6.70 20.61 1.42
CA THR A 286 -6.19 21.90 0.94
C THR A 286 -4.67 21.98 1.12
N LEU A 287 -3.94 21.04 0.52
CA LEU A 287 -2.76 21.47 -0.23
C LEU A 287 -3.24 22.61 -1.11
N SER A 288 -2.60 23.79 -0.99
CA SER A 288 -3.00 25.06 -1.64
C SER A 288 -3.88 24.79 -2.83
N GLN A 289 -5.18 25.11 -2.73
CA GLN A 289 -6.12 24.97 -3.83
C GLN A 289 -5.45 25.56 -5.08
N THR A 290 -4.83 24.70 -5.87
CA THR A 290 -4.63 25.03 -7.26
C THR A 290 -6.06 25.10 -7.77
N PRO A 291 -6.46 26.19 -8.44
CA PRO A 291 -7.85 26.44 -8.78
C PRO A 291 -8.33 25.40 -9.81
N PHE A 292 -8.68 24.20 -9.32
CA PHE A 292 -9.14 23.06 -10.10
C PHE A 292 -10.61 23.18 -10.46
N ASP A 293 -11.35 24.13 -9.88
CA ASP A 293 -12.68 24.53 -10.38
C ASP A 293 -12.64 25.23 -11.76
N THR A 294 -11.47 25.33 -12.39
CA THR A 294 -11.34 25.72 -13.80
C THR A 294 -10.60 24.72 -14.68
N THR A 295 -10.26 23.53 -14.19
CA THR A 295 -9.71 22.48 -15.07
C THR A 295 -10.83 21.79 -15.84
N VAL A 296 -11.39 22.54 -16.79
CA VAL A 296 -11.55 22.01 -18.14
C VAL A 296 -10.26 21.25 -18.44
N MET A 297 -10.33 19.93 -18.61
CA MET A 297 -9.18 19.14 -19.07
C MET A 297 -8.43 19.99 -20.10
N PRO A 298 -7.11 20.26 -19.97
CA PRO A 298 -6.39 20.93 -21.03
C PRO A 298 -6.70 20.09 -22.28
N PRO A 299 -7.37 20.67 -23.30
CA PRO A 299 -7.89 19.89 -24.41
C PRO A 299 -6.72 19.06 -24.92
N ALA A 300 -6.88 17.77 -25.14
CA ALA A 300 -5.79 16.84 -25.47
C ALA A 300 -4.81 17.40 -26.53
N ARG A 301 -5.28 18.31 -27.38
CA ARG A 301 -4.51 19.22 -28.24
C ARG A 301 -3.32 19.94 -27.58
N LYS A 302 -3.42 20.50 -26.37
CA LYS A 302 -2.33 21.28 -25.74
C LYS A 302 -1.18 20.39 -25.25
N ILE A 303 -1.48 19.24 -24.66
CA ILE A 303 -0.46 18.25 -24.25
C ILE A 303 0.20 17.63 -25.50
N PHE A 304 -0.61 17.32 -26.52
CA PHE A 304 -0.09 16.84 -27.80
C PHE A 304 0.83 17.89 -28.46
N LEU A 305 0.41 19.16 -28.52
CA LEU A 305 1.20 20.22 -29.15
C LEU A 305 2.54 20.45 -28.43
N HIS A 306 2.58 20.43 -27.09
CA HIS A 306 3.83 20.60 -26.35
C HIS A 306 4.79 19.41 -26.56
N SER A 307 4.25 18.19 -26.55
CA SER A 307 5.03 16.98 -26.84
C SER A 307 5.56 16.98 -28.28
N THR A 308 4.72 17.35 -29.26
CA THR A 308 5.13 17.46 -30.67
C THR A 308 6.19 18.55 -30.86
N ILE A 309 6.06 19.72 -30.24
CA ILE A 309 7.07 20.78 -30.33
C ILE A 309 8.41 20.34 -29.71
N SER A 310 8.37 19.67 -28.55
CA SER A 310 9.58 19.13 -27.91
C SER A 310 10.26 18.08 -28.77
N PHE A 311 9.48 17.16 -29.35
CA PHE A 311 9.97 16.14 -30.28
C PHE A 311 10.60 16.76 -31.54
N VAL A 312 9.92 17.72 -32.19
CA VAL A 312 10.43 18.40 -33.40
C VAL A 312 11.70 19.17 -33.10
N ARG A 313 11.80 19.85 -31.95
CA ARG A 313 13.03 20.53 -31.53
C ARG A 313 14.19 19.56 -31.34
N THR A 314 13.93 18.43 -30.68
CA THR A 314 14.95 17.40 -30.43
C THR A 314 15.43 16.78 -31.74
N LEU A 315 14.49 16.49 -32.65
CA LEU A 315 14.80 15.97 -33.98
C LEU A 315 15.61 16.97 -34.82
N ALA A 316 15.25 18.26 -34.81
CA ALA A 316 15.99 19.30 -35.52
C ALA A 316 17.43 19.44 -34.99
N LEU A 317 17.62 19.36 -33.67
CA LEU A 317 18.95 19.38 -33.05
C LEU A 317 19.79 18.16 -33.47
N LEU A 318 19.19 16.96 -33.47
CA LEU A 318 19.88 15.73 -33.91
C LEU A 318 20.26 15.79 -35.38
N ILE A 319 19.37 16.27 -36.25
CA ILE A 319 19.66 16.45 -37.67
C ILE A 319 20.78 17.47 -37.86
N GLY A 320 20.70 18.62 -37.20
CA GLY A 320 21.72 19.67 -37.27
C GLY A 320 23.09 19.19 -36.77
N PHE A 321 23.11 18.45 -35.66
CA PHE A 321 24.33 17.85 -35.13
C PHE A 321 24.91 16.81 -36.10
N GLY A 322 24.07 15.94 -36.66
CA GLY A 322 24.48 14.96 -37.67
C GLY A 322 25.03 15.60 -38.94
N THR A 323 24.44 16.70 -39.41
CA THR A 323 24.95 17.44 -40.59
C THR A 323 26.27 18.15 -40.29
N ALA A 324 26.42 18.74 -39.10
CA ALA A 324 27.67 19.36 -38.67
C ALA A 324 28.80 18.31 -38.58
N LEU A 325 28.53 17.15 -37.96
CA LEU A 325 29.48 16.04 -37.92
C LEU A 325 29.85 15.56 -39.32
N PHE A 326 28.87 15.37 -40.20
CA PHE A 326 29.13 14.96 -41.58
C PHE A 326 30.00 15.97 -42.33
N TYR A 327 29.74 17.27 -42.17
CA TYR A 327 30.55 18.33 -42.77
C TYR A 327 31.99 18.32 -42.22
N LEU A 328 32.15 18.13 -40.90
CA LEU A 328 33.47 18.03 -40.27
C LEU A 328 34.24 16.81 -40.77
N PHE A 329 33.60 15.63 -40.85
CA PHE A 329 34.23 14.44 -41.41
C PHE A 329 34.59 14.60 -42.88
N LYS A 330 33.72 15.22 -43.68
CA LYS A 330 33.97 15.42 -45.11
C LYS A 330 35.15 16.37 -45.39
N ASN A 331 35.25 17.47 -44.64
CA ASN A 331 36.26 18.51 -44.91
C ASN A 331 37.51 18.38 -44.04
N TYR A 332 37.41 17.75 -42.86
CA TYR A 332 38.44 17.68 -41.83
C TYR A 332 38.55 16.27 -41.24
N TRP A 333 38.58 15.25 -42.11
CA TRP A 333 38.58 13.84 -41.72
C TRP A 333 39.60 13.50 -40.63
N TRP A 334 40.87 13.89 -40.81
CA TRP A 334 41.95 13.56 -39.88
C TRP A 334 41.80 14.21 -38.51
N SER A 335 41.44 15.50 -38.47
CA SER A 335 41.23 16.22 -37.20
C SER A 335 40.01 15.68 -36.44
N THR A 336 38.93 15.36 -37.15
CA THR A 336 37.71 14.81 -36.55
C THR A 336 37.95 13.41 -36.00
N LEU A 337 38.66 12.56 -36.75
CA LEU A 337 39.05 11.22 -36.30
C LEU A 337 39.94 11.28 -35.05
N ALA A 338 40.91 12.19 -35.01
CA ALA A 338 41.80 12.36 -33.86
C ALA A 338 41.04 12.75 -32.58
N VAL A 339 40.06 13.65 -32.68
CA VAL A 339 39.20 14.05 -31.55
C VAL A 339 38.32 12.89 -31.08
N VAL A 340 37.71 12.14 -31.99
CA VAL A 340 36.88 10.97 -31.65
C VAL A 340 37.72 9.90 -30.95
N VAL A 341 38.91 9.58 -31.48
CA VAL A 341 39.84 8.64 -30.84
C VAL A 341 40.27 9.13 -29.47
N PHE A 342 40.56 10.42 -29.31
CA PHE A 342 40.90 11.00 -28.01
C PHE A 342 39.75 10.88 -27.00
N ILE A 343 38.51 11.18 -27.39
CA ILE A 343 37.33 11.04 -26.51
C ILE A 343 37.12 9.58 -26.10
N LEU A 344 37.23 8.64 -27.06
CA LEU A 344 37.09 7.20 -26.77
C LEU A 344 38.18 6.70 -25.83
N LEU A 345 39.43 7.14 -26.01
CA LEU A 345 40.54 6.79 -25.11
C LEU A 345 40.42 7.44 -23.73
N ALA A 346 39.90 8.66 -23.63
CA ALA A 346 39.66 9.33 -22.36
C ALA A 346 38.54 8.65 -21.56
N ASN A 347 37.47 8.22 -22.24
CA ASN A 347 36.34 7.54 -21.60
C ASN A 347 36.72 6.11 -21.14
N ASN A 348 37.56 5.41 -21.92
CA ASN A 348 38.05 4.07 -21.58
C ASN A 348 39.10 4.06 -20.45
N ARG A 349 39.59 5.23 -20.02
CA ARG A 349 40.46 5.38 -18.83
C ARG A 349 39.67 5.63 -17.54
N GLN A 350 38.37 5.91 -17.64
CA GLN A 350 37.49 6.15 -16.48
C GLN A 350 36.74 4.87 -16.03
N GLN A 351 36.86 3.79 -16.80
CA GLN A 351 36.51 2.42 -16.41
C GLN A 351 37.77 1.70 -15.95
#